data_AF-A0A645AUU6-F1
#
_entry.id   AF-A0A645AUU6-F1
#
_cell.length_a   1.000
_cell.length_b   1.000
_cell.length_c   1.000
_cell.angle_alpha   90.00
_cell.angle_beta   90.00
_cell.angle_gamma   90.00
#
_symmetry.space_group_name_H-M   'P 1'
#
loop_
_entity.id
_entity.type
_entity.pdbx_description
1 polymer ?
#
loop_
_entity_poly.entity_id
_entity_poly.type
_entity_poly.pdbx_seq_one_letter_code
_entity_poly.pdbx_strand_id
1 'polypeptide(L)' 'MRGTDATVRVLIDTSDGVHGWTTVGVGTNVIEASWEALADAYTYGLVKGYGLVEAESR' A
#
# COMPACT_ATOMS: atom_id res chain seq x y z
N MET A 1 3.94 -6.34 31.94
CA MET A 1 3.30 -7.15 30.88
C MET A 1 3.66 -6.49 29.56
N ARG A 2 4.62 -7.02 28.80
CA ARG A 2 4.90 -6.54 27.44
C ARG A 2 4.18 -7.51 26.51
N GLY A 3 3.04 -7.07 25.97
CA GLY A 3 2.42 -7.78 24.85
C GLY A 3 3.48 -7.86 23.76
N THR A 4 3.79 -9.10 23.35
CA THR A 4 4.60 -9.49 22.19
C THR A 4 5.21 -8.33 21.40
N ASP A 5 6.51 -8.10 21.57
CA ASP A 5 7.33 -7.21 20.73
C ASP A 5 7.54 -7.80 19.32
N ALA A 6 6.47 -8.35 18.75
CA ALA A 6 6.47 -9.02 17.48
C ALA A 6 6.24 -7.97 16.39
N THR A 7 7.26 -7.73 15.58
CA THR A 7 7.12 -6.94 14.36
C THR A 7 6.22 -7.69 13.38
N VAL A 8 5.05 -7.14 13.10
CA VAL A 8 4.13 -7.64 12.07
C VAL A 8 4.42 -6.91 10.76
N ARG A 9 4.57 -7.66 9.68
CA ARG A 9 4.77 -7.13 8.34
C ARG A 9 3.67 -7.63 7.41
N VAL A 10 2.94 -6.71 6.79
CA VAL A 10 1.84 -7.00 5.87
C VAL A 10 2.24 -6.56 4.47
N LEU A 11 2.08 -7.46 3.49
CA LEU A 11 2.19 -7.14 2.07
C LEU A 11 0.80 -7.01 1.47
N ILE A 12 0.59 -5.97 0.67
CA ILE A 12 -0.61 -5.80 -0.16
C ILE A 12 -0.19 -5.65 -1.61
N ASP A 13 -0.63 -6.61 -2.43
CA ASP A 13 -0.55 -6.52 -3.89
C ASP A 13 -1.83 -5.87 -4.43
N THR A 14 -1.65 -4.81 -5.22
CA THR A 14 -2.72 -4.05 -5.85
C THR A 14 -2.50 -3.99 -7.35
N SER A 15 -3.57 -3.96 -8.14
CA SER A 15 -3.52 -3.82 -9.60
C SER A 15 -4.71 -2.99 -10.07
N ASP A 16 -4.47 -2.12 -11.05
CA ASP A 16 -5.52 -1.36 -11.75
C ASP A 16 -6.02 -2.06 -13.03
N GLY A 17 -5.55 -3.29 -13.28
CA GLY A 17 -5.83 -4.07 -14.49
C GLY A 17 -4.79 -3.92 -15.60
N VAL A 18 -3.92 -2.90 -15.54
CA VAL A 18 -2.83 -2.65 -16.50
C VAL A 18 -1.47 -2.71 -15.80
N HIS A 19 -1.36 -2.14 -14.61
CA HIS A 19 -0.17 -2.07 -13.79
C HIS A 19 -0.45 -2.65 -12.40
N GLY A 20 0.49 -3.47 -11.91
CA GLY A 20 0.49 -3.99 -10.55
C GLY A 20 1.56 -3.32 -9.70
N TRP A 21 1.28 -3.12 -8.41
CA TRP A 21 2.25 -2.66 -7.42
C TRP A 21 2.03 -3.34 -6.08
N THR A 22 3.10 -3.41 -5.29
CA THR A 22 3.10 -4.01 -3.97
C THR A 22 3.47 -2.95 -2.94
N THR A 23 2.78 -2.98 -1.81
CA THR A 23 3.07 -2.12 -0.66
C THR A 23 3.29 -2.95 0.59
N VAL A 24 4.04 -2.39 1.54
CA VAL A 24 4.43 -3.06 2.78
C VAL A 24 4.12 -2.15 3.95
N GLY A 25 3.36 -2.64 4.92
CA GLY A 25 3.14 -1.97 6.20
C GLY A 25 3.78 -2.75 7.35
N VAL A 26 4.31 -2.03 8.34
CA VAL A 26 5.08 -2.61 9.45
C VAL A 26 4.56 -2.06 10.76
N GLY A 27 4.02 -2.92 11.61
CA GLY A 27 3.39 -2.49 12.85
C GLY A 27 3.59 -3.46 14.00
N THR A 28 3.14 -3.03 15.18
CA THR A 28 3.12 -3.87 16.39
C THR A 28 1.98 -4.89 16.38
N ASN A 29 1.03 -4.73 15.47
CA ASN A 29 -0.11 -5.60 15.28
C ASN A 29 -0.57 -5.57 13.81
N VAL A 30 -1.42 -6.53 13.44
CA VAL A 30 -1.90 -6.69 12.07
C VAL A 30 -2.78 -5.54 11.59
N ILE A 31 -3.54 -4.88 12.47
CA ILE A 31 -4.45 -3.80 12.07
C ILE A 31 -3.66 -2.57 11.64
N GLU A 32 -2.69 -2.15 12.47
CA GLU A 32 -1.78 -1.05 12.17
C GLU A 32 -0.99 -1.31 10.86
N ALA A 33 -0.33 -2.47 10.77
CA ALA A 33 0.44 -2.83 9.58
C ALA A 33 -0.42 -2.92 8.30
N SER A 34 -1.68 -3.38 8.41
CA SER A 34 -2.58 -3.44 7.26
C SER A 34 -3.07 -2.06 6.83
N TRP A 35 -3.33 -1.16 7.78
CA TRP A 35 -3.77 0.21 7.48
C TRP A 35 -2.69 0.98 6.73
N GLU A 36 -1.43 0.91 7.18
CA GLU A 36 -0.30 1.53 6.49
C GLU A 36 -0.14 1.00 5.06
N ALA A 37 -0.07 -0.33 4.90
CA ALA A 37 0.05 -0.94 3.58
C ALA A 37 -1.08 -0.50 2.64
N LEU A 38 -2.33 -0.47 3.14
CA LEU A 38 -3.49 -0.12 2.34
C LEU A 38 -3.51 1.35 1.95
N ALA A 39 -3.18 2.24 2.89
CA ALA A 39 -3.10 3.68 2.63
C ALA A 39 -2.05 3.96 1.55
N ASP A 40 -0.86 3.37 1.68
CA ASP A 40 0.21 3.49 0.69
C ASP A 40 -0.21 2.95 -0.67
N ALA A 41 -0.93 1.82 -0.71
CA ALA A 41 -1.41 1.23 -1.95
C ALA A 41 -2.35 2.17 -2.70
N TYR A 42 -3.31 2.78 -2.00
CA TYR A 42 -4.23 3.74 -2.59
C TYR A 42 -3.53 5.04 -2.99
N THR A 43 -2.65 5.58 -2.15
CA THR A 43 -1.89 6.79 -2.48
C THR A 43 -1.05 6.57 -3.72
N TYR A 44 -0.33 5.45 -3.82
CA TYR A 44 0.44 5.10 -5.02
C TYR A 44 -0.47 4.95 -6.24
N GLY A 45 -1.59 4.23 -6.12
CA GLY A 45 -2.56 4.04 -7.19
C GLY A 45 -3.15 5.36 -7.70
N LEU A 46 -3.51 6.28 -6.81
CA LEU A 46 -4.04 7.59 -7.17
C LEU A 46 -2.96 8.47 -7.82
N VAL A 47 -1.76 8.58 -7.21
CA VAL A 47 -0.66 9.39 -7.76
C VAL A 47 -0.25 8.90 -9.15
N LYS A 48 -0.19 7.57 -9.36
CA LYS A 48 0.06 7.00 -10.69
C LYS A 48 -1.11 7.16 -11.63
N GLY A 49 -2.34 6.96 -11.17
CA GLY A 49 -3.55 7.16 -11.98
C GLY A 49 -3.66 8.58 -12.52
N TYR A 50 -3.43 9.61 -11.69
CA TYR A 50 -3.39 11.00 -12.15
C TYR A 50 -2.24 11.26 -13.14
N GLY A 51 -1.08 10.62 -12.97
CA GLY A 51 0.05 10.75 -13.90
C GLY A 51 -0.17 10.09 -15.27
N LEU A 52 -1.01 9.05 -15.36
CA LEU A 52 -1.36 8.41 -16.63
C LEU A 52 -2.42 9.20 -17.41
N VAL A 53 -3.34 9.88 -16.73
CA VAL A 53 -4.34 10.76 -17.36
C VAL A 53 -3.67 11.93 -18.10
N GLU A 54 -2.57 12.48 -17.58
CA GLU A 54 -1.81 13.53 -18.29
C GLU A 54 -0.95 12.99 -19.44
N ALA A 55 -0.47 11.74 -19.35
CA ALA A 55 0.38 11.14 -20.37
C ALA A 55 -0.38 10.72 -21.65
N GLU A 56 -1.64 10.33 -21.54
CA GLU A 56 -2.52 10.04 -22.69
C GLU A 56 -3.08 11.30 -23.36
N SER A 57 -3.01 12.47 -22.71
CA SER A 57 -3.49 13.74 -23.28
C SER A 57 -2.46 14.42 -24.20
N ARG A 58 -1.39 13.74 -24.62
CA ARG A 58 -0.31 14.29 -25.45
C ARG A 58 -0.10 13.52 -26.76
#